data_AF-A0AA50E231-F1
#
_entry.id   AF-A0AA50E231-F1
#
_cell.length_a   1.000
_cell.length_b   1.000
_cell.length_c   1.000
_cell.angle_alpha   90.00
_cell.angle_beta   90.00
_cell.angle_gamma   90.00
#
_symmetry.space_group_name_H-M   'P 1'
#
loop_
_entity.id
_entity.type
_entity.pdbx_description
1 polymer ?
#
loop_
_entity_poly.entity_id
_entity_poly.type
_entity_poly.pdbx_seq_one_letter_code
_entity_poly.pdbx_strand_id
1 'polypeptide(L)'
;MVQLVAIAVYSALVLIGFDWAGREYFRRTGDEQSNQFLFVLLAVFLASVGSELINVDKIVGAFLAGLAVNDVLGNSPVKEKVEFLGTTLFIPFFFIGIGLLLDLPAFLVTLTTLFPLVVAIVVGLILSKGVAAILAQWKLGYTWVEGLTMWSLSIPQVAATLAAAVAGYQAVNAAGDRLVSETVLNTIIVLMLITSIVGPLMTAKFAPKIPIPNTLSSLTEDLDDPEENGAVTLIPPRLLPSPYWCPPKIPKP
;
A
#
# COMPACT_ATOMS: atom_id res chain seq x y z
N MET A 1 -22.64 11.87 -7.37
CA MET A 1 -21.84 12.46 -8.45
C MET A 1 -20.99 13.64 -7.95
N VAL A 2 -21.57 14.62 -7.25
CA VAL A 2 -20.83 15.79 -6.69
C VAL A 2 -19.61 15.40 -5.85
N GLN A 3 -19.75 14.42 -4.95
CA GLN A 3 -18.64 13.98 -4.09
C GLN A 3 -17.49 13.33 -4.87
N LEU A 4 -17.78 12.59 -5.96
CA LEU A 4 -16.73 12.01 -6.81
C LEU A 4 -15.92 13.09 -7.51
N VAL A 5 -16.59 14.15 -7.98
CA VAL A 5 -15.92 15.32 -8.58
C VAL A 5 -15.08 16.04 -7.52
N ALA A 6 -15.61 16.23 -6.31
CA ALA A 6 -14.86 16.84 -5.22
C ALA A 6 -13.58 16.05 -4.87
N ILE A 7 -13.67 14.71 -4.78
CA ILE A 7 -12.52 13.83 -4.55
C ILE A 7 -11.50 13.96 -5.69
N ALA A 8 -11.95 13.97 -6.94
CA ALA A 8 -11.06 14.08 -8.10
C ALA A 8 -10.32 15.43 -8.12
N VAL A 9 -11.05 16.53 -7.91
CA VAL A 9 -10.47 17.88 -7.84
C VAL A 9 -9.51 17.99 -6.66
N TYR A 10 -9.89 17.48 -5.49
CA TYR A 10 -9.03 17.48 -4.31
C TYR A 10 -7.74 16.70 -4.53
N SER A 11 -7.84 15.48 -5.08
CA SER A 11 -6.68 14.65 -5.38
C SER A 11 -5.74 15.34 -6.36
N ALA A 12 -6.27 15.95 -7.43
CA ALA A 12 -5.47 16.72 -8.37
C ALA A 12 -4.81 17.94 -7.70
N LEU A 13 -5.54 18.66 -6.85
CA LEU A 13 -5.03 19.82 -6.11
C LEU A 13 -3.90 19.43 -5.16
N VAL A 14 -4.05 18.34 -4.41
CA VAL A 14 -3.02 17.84 -3.49
C VAL A 14 -1.77 17.39 -4.24
N LEU A 15 -1.93 16.56 -5.29
CA LEU A 15 -0.81 16.02 -6.03
C LEU A 15 -0.02 17.11 -6.76
N ILE A 16 -0.71 18.01 -7.48
CA ILE A 16 -0.05 19.08 -8.24
C ILE A 16 0.41 20.20 -7.30
N GLY A 17 -0.42 20.56 -6.31
CA GLY A 17 -0.16 21.65 -5.39
C GLY A 17 1.05 21.37 -4.50
N PHE A 18 1.16 20.18 -3.91
CA PHE A 18 2.31 19.85 -3.06
C PHE A 18 3.57 19.54 -3.85
N ASP A 19 3.49 18.97 -5.06
CA ASP A 19 4.68 18.83 -5.92
C ASP A 19 5.24 20.22 -6.30
N TRP A 20 4.38 21.15 -6.71
CA TRP A 20 4.80 22.52 -7.04
C TRP A 20 5.32 23.28 -5.81
N ALA A 21 4.57 23.26 -4.70
CA ALA A 21 4.97 23.92 -3.46
C ALA A 21 6.26 23.33 -2.89
N GLY A 22 6.42 22.01 -2.99
CA GLY A 22 7.62 21.29 -2.63
C GLY A 22 8.81 21.76 -3.46
N ARG A 23 8.74 21.70 -4.79
CA ARG A 23 9.84 22.16 -5.66
C ARG A 23 10.24 23.61 -5.37
N GLU A 24 9.29 24.51 -5.19
CA GLU A 24 9.59 25.92 -4.92
C GLU A 24 10.14 26.15 -3.50
N TYR A 25 9.62 25.44 -2.49
CA TYR A 25 10.10 25.55 -1.10
C TYR A 25 11.50 24.97 -0.94
N PHE A 26 11.78 23.80 -1.54
CA PHE A 26 13.10 23.19 -1.55
C PHE A 26 14.12 24.04 -2.32
N ARG A 27 13.70 24.70 -3.41
CA ARG A 27 14.55 25.66 -4.16
C ARG A 27 14.95 26.89 -3.34
N ARG A 28 14.07 27.38 -2.46
CA ARG A 28 14.30 28.61 -1.66
C ARG A 28 14.99 28.37 -0.32
N THR A 29 14.78 27.21 0.30
CA THR A 29 15.14 26.98 1.71
C THR A 29 16.53 26.32 1.88
N GLY A 30 17.15 25.85 0.80
CA GLY A 30 18.45 25.18 0.87
C GLY A 30 18.42 23.84 1.62
N ASP A 31 19.60 23.28 1.88
CA ASP A 31 19.84 21.89 2.31
C ASP A 31 19.56 21.62 3.81
N GLU A 32 18.76 22.47 4.46
CA GLU A 32 18.42 22.31 5.88
C GLU A 32 17.40 21.18 6.06
N GLN A 33 17.91 19.99 6.40
CA GLN A 33 17.12 18.77 6.63
C GLN A 33 15.94 18.96 7.59
N SER A 34 16.07 19.85 8.58
CA SER A 34 15.00 20.13 9.56
C SER A 34 13.76 20.76 8.90
N ASN A 35 13.97 21.77 8.03
CA ASN A 35 12.89 22.49 7.37
C ASN A 35 12.19 21.62 6.32
N GLN A 36 12.96 20.77 5.64
CA GLN A 36 12.42 19.77 4.72
C GLN A 36 11.54 18.76 5.46
N PHE A 37 12.01 18.22 6.59
CA PHE A 37 11.21 17.31 7.42
C PHE A 37 9.92 17.97 7.95
N LEU A 38 10.01 19.22 8.42
CA LEU A 38 8.85 19.99 8.86
C LEU A 38 7.84 20.21 7.71
N PHE A 39 8.32 20.48 6.50
CA PHE A 39 7.47 20.59 5.31
C PHE A 39 6.71 19.29 5.01
N VAL A 40 7.36 18.13 5.10
CA VAL A 40 6.69 16.82 4.91
C VAL A 40 5.56 16.64 5.92
N LEU A 41 5.84 16.89 7.20
CA LEU A 41 4.83 16.77 8.27
C LEU A 41 3.68 17.75 8.07
N LEU A 42 3.98 18.99 7.67
CA LEU A 42 2.98 20.01 7.39
C LEU A 42 2.11 19.62 6.19
N ALA A 43 2.70 19.12 5.10
CA ALA A 43 1.97 18.68 3.92
C ALA A 43 1.01 17.51 4.25
N VAL A 44 1.50 16.51 4.99
CA VAL A 44 0.66 15.39 5.45
C VAL A 44 -0.47 15.87 6.36
N PHE A 45 -0.20 16.80 7.27
CA PHE A 45 -1.22 17.36 8.16
C PHE A 45 -2.28 18.17 7.40
N LEU A 46 -1.86 19.09 6.53
CA LEU A 46 -2.75 19.91 5.71
C LEU A 46 -3.62 19.05 4.78
N ALA A 47 -3.06 18.00 4.19
CA ALA A 47 -3.83 17.07 3.37
C ALA A 47 -4.78 16.21 4.22
N SER A 48 -4.36 15.76 5.38
CA SER A 48 -5.25 15.01 6.29
C SER A 48 -6.47 15.85 6.69
N VAL A 49 -6.26 17.10 7.14
CA VAL A 49 -7.34 18.02 7.49
C VAL A 49 -8.15 18.42 6.24
N GLY A 50 -7.49 18.65 5.10
CA GLY A 50 -8.14 18.97 3.83
C GLY A 50 -9.09 17.86 3.36
N SER A 51 -8.72 16.59 3.55
CA SER A 51 -9.58 15.45 3.21
C SER A 51 -10.84 15.37 4.08
N GLU A 52 -10.77 15.77 5.35
CA GLU A 52 -11.94 15.80 6.23
C GLU A 52 -12.97 16.84 5.76
N LEU A 53 -12.53 17.99 5.22
CA LEU A 53 -13.41 19.04 4.69
C LEU A 53 -14.27 18.58 3.51
N ILE A 54 -13.79 17.58 2.75
CA ILE A 54 -14.52 17.00 1.61
C ILE A 54 -15.26 15.70 1.99
N ASN A 55 -15.38 15.39 3.29
CA ASN A 55 -15.98 14.16 3.82
C ASN A 55 -15.27 12.89 3.31
N VAL A 56 -13.94 12.93 3.26
CA VAL A 56 -13.09 11.78 2.95
C VAL A 56 -12.27 11.44 4.18
N ASP A 57 -11.96 10.16 4.35
CA ASP A 57 -11.10 9.69 5.45
C ASP A 57 -9.71 10.37 5.41
N LYS A 58 -9.26 10.79 6.60
CA LYS A 58 -7.94 11.40 6.85
C LYS A 58 -6.77 10.62 6.27
N ILE A 59 -6.88 9.29 6.28
CA ILE A 59 -5.87 8.37 5.77
C ILE A 59 -5.65 8.58 4.26
N VAL A 60 -6.71 8.88 3.50
CA VAL A 60 -6.62 9.13 2.05
C VAL A 60 -5.87 10.43 1.79
N GLY A 61 -6.16 11.51 2.52
CA GLY A 61 -5.45 12.77 2.41
C GLY A 61 -3.96 12.63 2.74
N ALA A 62 -3.65 11.96 3.85
CA ALA A 62 -2.26 11.69 4.26
C ALA A 62 -1.50 10.85 3.23
N PHE A 63 -2.14 9.84 2.64
CA PHE A 63 -1.56 9.01 1.59
C PHE A 63 -1.24 9.80 0.32
N LEU A 64 -2.18 10.65 -0.14
CA LEU A 64 -1.96 11.50 -1.31
C LEU A 64 -0.83 12.51 -1.10
N ALA A 65 -0.72 13.11 0.09
CA ALA A 65 0.42 13.95 0.42
C ALA A 65 1.73 13.16 0.43
N GLY A 66 1.73 11.94 1.00
CA GLY A 66 2.89 11.06 0.98
C GLY A 66 3.38 10.76 -0.44
N LEU A 67 2.45 10.47 -1.38
CA LEU A 67 2.77 10.29 -2.79
C LEU A 67 3.35 11.56 -3.42
N ALA A 68 2.69 12.72 -3.25
CA ALA A 68 3.14 13.98 -3.82
C ALA A 68 4.53 14.41 -3.31
N VAL A 69 4.81 14.13 -2.04
CA VAL A 69 6.04 14.57 -1.39
C VAL A 69 7.19 13.56 -1.60
N ASN A 70 6.89 12.27 -1.84
CA ASN A 70 7.90 11.26 -2.18
C ASN A 70 8.70 11.68 -3.42
N ASP A 71 8.02 12.22 -4.44
CA ASP A 71 8.64 12.69 -5.68
C ASP A 71 9.57 13.89 -5.47
N VAL A 72 9.27 14.74 -4.48
CA VAL A 72 10.06 15.95 -4.17
C VAL A 72 11.27 15.64 -3.29
N LEU A 73 11.16 14.67 -2.38
CA LEU A 73 12.22 14.32 -1.41
C LEU A 73 13.44 13.64 -2.05
N GLY A 74 13.28 12.94 -3.18
CA GLY A 74 14.37 12.20 -3.83
C GLY A 74 15.12 11.25 -2.86
N ASN A 75 16.44 11.19 -2.97
CA ASN A 75 17.32 10.45 -2.04
C ASN A 75 17.91 11.36 -0.93
N SER A 76 17.19 12.42 -0.52
CA SER A 76 17.62 13.30 0.58
C SER A 76 17.69 12.54 1.91
N PRO A 77 18.62 12.88 2.84
CA PRO A 77 18.66 12.35 4.21
C PRO A 77 17.36 12.51 5.00
N VAL A 78 16.44 13.36 4.54
CA VAL A 78 15.11 13.54 5.14
C VAL A 78 14.20 12.34 4.90
N LYS A 79 14.39 11.64 3.77
CA LYS A 79 13.66 10.40 3.47
C LYS A 79 13.90 9.35 4.57
N GLU A 80 15.15 9.15 4.97
CA GLU A 80 15.51 8.23 6.05
C GLU A 80 14.87 8.62 7.38
N LYS A 81 14.80 9.92 7.70
CA LYS A 81 14.15 10.40 8.93
C LYS A 81 12.65 10.14 8.93
N VAL A 82 11.98 10.37 7.79
CA VAL A 82 10.54 10.10 7.64
C VAL A 82 10.28 8.59 7.70
N GLU A 83 11.11 7.79 7.04
CA GLU A 83 11.00 6.32 7.06
C GLU A 83 11.25 5.76 8.47
N PHE A 84 12.27 6.25 9.16
CA PHE A 84 12.54 5.90 10.55
C PHE A 84 11.35 6.21 11.46
N LEU A 85 10.78 7.41 11.35
CA LEU A 85 9.61 7.82 12.12
C LEU A 85 8.40 6.94 11.82
N GLY A 86 8.17 6.65 10.54
CA GLY A 86 7.09 5.78 10.07
C GLY A 86 7.19 4.37 10.65
N THR A 87 8.33 3.72 10.42
CA THR A 87 8.57 2.32 10.79
C THR A 87 8.74 2.11 12.30
N THR A 88 9.36 3.06 13.00
CA THR A 88 9.69 2.92 14.43
C THR A 88 8.56 3.38 15.34
N LEU A 89 7.85 4.46 14.98
CA LEU A 89 6.82 5.04 15.86
C LEU A 89 5.41 4.84 15.29
N PHE A 90 5.13 5.33 14.08
CA PHE A 90 3.76 5.36 13.57
C PHE A 90 3.14 3.97 13.37
N ILE A 91 3.88 3.02 12.78
CA ILE A 91 3.36 1.67 12.54
C ILE A 91 3.04 0.96 13.88
N PRO A 92 3.94 0.90 14.88
CA PRO A 92 3.61 0.31 16.18
C PRO A 92 2.45 1.01 16.90
N PHE A 93 2.44 2.35 16.96
CA PHE A 93 1.35 3.09 17.60
C PHE A 93 0.00 2.87 16.91
N PHE A 94 -0.01 2.75 15.59
CA PHE A 94 -1.21 2.44 14.83
C PHE A 94 -1.80 1.08 15.21
N PHE A 95 -0.97 0.03 15.28
CA PHE A 95 -1.42 -1.30 15.69
C PHE A 95 -1.86 -1.35 17.15
N ILE A 96 -1.17 -0.64 18.06
CA ILE A 96 -1.60 -0.51 19.46
C ILE A 96 -2.96 0.20 19.54
N GLY A 97 -3.14 1.31 18.81
CA GLY A 97 -4.38 2.07 18.79
C GLY A 97 -5.56 1.19 18.36
N ILE A 98 -5.42 0.46 17.26
CA ILE A 98 -6.46 -0.47 16.78
C ILE A 98 -6.73 -1.59 17.79
N GLY A 99 -5.67 -2.13 18.42
CA GLY A 99 -5.81 -3.13 19.47
C GLY A 99 -6.59 -2.63 20.69
N LEU A 100 -6.41 -1.36 21.07
CA LEU A 100 -7.15 -0.73 22.17
C LEU A 100 -8.63 -0.46 21.83
N LEU A 101 -8.97 -0.32 20.56
CA LEU A 101 -10.36 -0.21 20.10
C LEU A 101 -11.11 -1.56 20.14
N LEU A 102 -10.39 -2.67 20.34
CA LEU A 102 -10.97 -4.02 20.31
C LEU A 102 -11.49 -4.43 21.69
N ASP A 103 -12.80 -4.69 21.77
CA ASP A 103 -13.44 -5.28 22.96
C ASP A 103 -13.22 -6.82 22.97
N LEU A 104 -12.27 -7.26 23.79
CA LEU A 104 -11.89 -8.68 23.95
C LEU A 104 -13.04 -9.56 24.48
N PRO A 105 -13.79 -9.17 25.54
CA PRO A 105 -14.99 -9.88 25.95
C PRO A 105 -16.03 -10.06 24.84
N ALA A 106 -16.38 -8.97 24.14
CA ALA A 106 -17.36 -9.03 23.05
C ALA A 106 -16.86 -9.91 21.88
N PHE A 107 -15.55 -9.88 21.60
CA PHE A 107 -14.89 -10.75 20.63
C PHE A 107 -15.06 -12.24 21.00
N LEU A 108 -14.78 -12.63 22.24
CA LEU A 108 -14.87 -14.04 22.67
C LEU A 108 -16.31 -14.57 22.64
N VAL A 109 -17.28 -13.75 23.05
CA VAL A 109 -18.72 -14.10 22.97
C VAL A 109 -19.15 -14.25 21.51
N THR A 110 -18.70 -13.34 20.64
CA THR A 110 -19.00 -13.41 19.20
C THR A 110 -18.42 -14.65 18.56
N LEU A 111 -17.19 -15.02 18.92
CA LEU A 111 -16.50 -16.17 18.35
C LEU A 111 -17.19 -17.50 18.71
N THR A 112 -17.79 -17.58 19.90
CA THR A 112 -18.50 -18.78 20.37
C THR A 112 -19.97 -18.81 19.97
N THR A 113 -20.68 -17.68 20.09
CA THR A 113 -22.13 -17.58 19.92
C THR A 113 -22.53 -17.35 18.46
N LEU A 114 -21.69 -16.64 17.70
CA LEU A 114 -21.94 -16.23 16.31
C LEU A 114 -21.00 -16.92 15.33
N PHE A 115 -20.47 -18.08 15.71
CA PHE A 115 -19.49 -18.85 14.94
C PHE A 115 -19.88 -19.05 13.46
N PRO A 116 -21.14 -19.42 13.10
CA PRO A 116 -21.50 -19.60 11.69
C PRO A 116 -21.40 -18.30 10.87
N LEU A 117 -21.77 -17.17 11.47
CA LEU A 117 -21.71 -15.86 10.81
C LEU A 117 -20.26 -15.40 10.61
N VAL A 118 -19.42 -15.60 11.63
CA VAL A 118 -17.98 -15.32 11.57
C VAL A 118 -17.33 -16.14 10.45
N VAL A 119 -17.56 -17.45 10.43
CA VAL A 119 -17.01 -18.35 9.40
C VAL A 119 -17.50 -17.94 8.02
N ALA A 120 -18.78 -17.65 7.85
CA ALA A 120 -19.34 -17.24 6.57
C ALA A 120 -18.68 -15.96 6.03
N ILE A 121 -18.49 -14.94 6.87
CA ILE A 121 -17.88 -13.67 6.45
C ILE A 121 -16.37 -13.83 6.19
N VAL A 122 -15.65 -14.54 7.07
CA VAL A 122 -14.19 -14.77 6.91
C VAL A 122 -13.90 -15.57 5.66
N VAL A 123 -14.57 -16.71 5.48
CA VAL A 123 -14.39 -17.55 4.30
C VAL A 123 -14.86 -16.80 3.05
N GLY A 124 -16.01 -16.12 3.11
CA GLY A 124 -16.52 -15.30 2.00
C GLY A 124 -15.52 -14.23 1.56
N LEU A 125 -14.87 -13.54 2.50
CA LEU A 125 -13.82 -12.57 2.20
C LEU A 125 -12.58 -13.21 1.56
N ILE A 126 -12.09 -14.29 2.16
CA ILE A 126 -10.88 -14.97 1.69
C ILE A 126 -11.08 -15.52 0.27
N LEU A 127 -12.24 -16.13 0.02
CA LEU A 127 -12.62 -16.67 -1.29
C LEU A 127 -12.83 -15.56 -2.31
N SER A 128 -13.57 -14.50 -1.98
CA SER A 128 -13.82 -13.39 -2.91
C SER A 128 -12.52 -12.70 -3.33
N LYS A 129 -11.60 -12.46 -2.39
CA LYS A 129 -10.25 -11.95 -2.70
C LYS A 129 -9.41 -12.95 -3.49
N GLY A 130 -9.57 -14.25 -3.23
CA GLY A 130 -8.91 -15.32 -3.98
C GLY A 130 -9.34 -15.35 -5.44
N VAL A 131 -10.65 -15.27 -5.69
CA VAL A 131 -11.20 -15.17 -7.05
C VAL A 131 -10.68 -13.93 -7.75
N ALA A 132 -10.68 -12.77 -7.08
CA ALA A 132 -10.13 -11.53 -7.63
C ALA A 132 -8.64 -11.66 -8.00
N ALA A 133 -7.83 -12.29 -7.15
CA ALA A 133 -6.41 -12.50 -7.40
C ALA A 133 -6.17 -13.48 -8.57
N ILE A 134 -6.95 -14.56 -8.68
CA ILE A 134 -6.88 -15.51 -9.81
C ILE A 134 -7.25 -14.81 -11.13
N LEU A 135 -8.30 -13.99 -11.12
CA LEU A 135 -8.69 -13.21 -12.30
C LEU A 135 -7.59 -12.21 -12.70
N ALA A 136 -6.97 -11.54 -11.74
CA ALA A 136 -5.84 -10.64 -11.97
C ALA A 136 -4.64 -11.41 -12.53
N GLN A 137 -4.31 -12.57 -11.94
CA GLN A 137 -3.23 -13.45 -12.38
C GLN A 137 -3.43 -13.87 -13.85
N TRP A 138 -4.65 -14.28 -14.21
CA TRP A 138 -4.98 -14.69 -15.58
C TRP A 138 -4.86 -13.53 -16.57
N LYS A 139 -5.35 -12.33 -16.21
CA LYS A 139 -5.29 -11.15 -17.08
C LYS A 139 -3.86 -10.63 -17.28
N LEU A 140 -3.03 -10.69 -16.24
CA LEU A 140 -1.68 -10.13 -16.23
C LEU A 140 -0.58 -11.15 -16.55
N GLY A 141 -0.93 -12.43 -16.69
CA GLY A 141 0.03 -13.50 -17.03
C GLY A 141 0.98 -13.85 -15.89
N TYR A 142 0.60 -13.61 -14.64
CA TYR A 142 1.44 -13.92 -13.48
C TYR A 142 1.50 -15.42 -13.18
N THR A 143 2.62 -15.85 -12.60
CA THR A 143 2.80 -17.21 -12.10
C THR A 143 1.91 -17.48 -10.88
N TRP A 144 1.73 -18.76 -10.56
CA TRP A 144 0.94 -19.17 -9.40
C TRP A 144 1.46 -18.58 -8.08
N VAL A 145 2.77 -18.47 -7.92
CA VAL A 145 3.40 -17.95 -6.70
C VAL A 145 3.21 -16.42 -6.59
N GLU A 146 3.33 -15.69 -7.70
CA GLU A 146 3.05 -14.26 -7.75
C GLU A 146 1.56 -13.97 -7.45
N GLY A 147 0.66 -14.77 -8.04
CA GLY A 147 -0.79 -14.68 -7.76
C GLY A 147 -1.12 -14.97 -6.29
N LEU A 148 -0.52 -15.99 -5.68
CA LEU A 148 -0.69 -16.29 -4.25
C LEU A 148 -0.10 -15.21 -3.34
N THR A 149 1.02 -14.61 -3.74
CA THR A 149 1.61 -13.49 -2.98
C THR A 149 0.69 -12.27 -3.04
N MET A 150 0.18 -11.92 -4.23
CA MET A 150 -0.81 -10.84 -4.41
C MET A 150 -2.07 -11.09 -3.58
N TRP A 151 -2.60 -12.32 -3.62
CA TRP A 151 -3.74 -12.70 -2.79
C TRP A 151 -3.45 -12.49 -1.31
N SER A 152 -2.33 -13.01 -0.80
CA SER A 152 -1.97 -12.90 0.62
C SER A 152 -1.81 -11.46 1.10
N LEU A 153 -1.23 -10.59 0.26
CA LEU A 153 -1.09 -9.15 0.51
C LEU A 153 -2.45 -8.43 0.57
N SER A 154 -3.46 -8.95 -0.13
CA SER A 154 -4.80 -8.38 -0.13
C SER A 154 -5.65 -8.80 1.07
N ILE A 155 -5.30 -9.89 1.79
CA ILE A 155 -6.12 -10.45 2.87
C ILE A 155 -6.30 -9.47 4.05
N PRO A 156 -5.23 -8.88 4.63
CA PRO A 156 -5.32 -8.05 5.82
C PRO A 156 -6.34 -6.91 5.66
N GLN A 157 -7.20 -6.75 6.65
CA GLN A 157 -8.12 -5.61 6.75
C GLN A 157 -8.05 -5.01 8.13
N VAL A 158 -7.93 -3.68 8.19
CA VAL A 158 -7.78 -2.98 9.46
C VAL A 158 -8.52 -1.63 9.43
N ALA A 159 -7.84 -0.49 9.29
CA ALA A 159 -8.41 0.83 9.56
C ALA A 159 -9.61 1.22 8.69
N ALA A 160 -9.52 1.09 7.37
CA ALA A 160 -10.62 1.48 6.48
C ALA A 160 -11.89 0.63 6.69
N THR A 161 -11.71 -0.65 6.97
CA THR A 161 -12.82 -1.58 7.23
C THR A 161 -13.49 -1.28 8.57
N LEU A 162 -12.72 -0.97 9.61
CA LEU A 162 -13.26 -0.54 10.91
C LEU A 162 -14.01 0.78 10.80
N ALA A 163 -13.44 1.78 10.11
CA ALA A 163 -14.09 3.08 9.91
C ALA A 163 -15.44 2.93 9.19
N ALA A 164 -15.48 2.15 8.10
CA ALA A 164 -16.72 1.85 7.40
C ALA A 164 -17.74 1.09 8.27
N ALA A 165 -17.28 0.14 9.09
CA ALA A 165 -18.15 -0.62 9.98
C ALA A 165 -18.76 0.25 11.10
N VAL A 166 -17.95 1.13 11.70
CA VAL A 166 -18.43 2.09 12.72
C VAL A 166 -19.37 3.12 12.11
N ALA A 167 -19.04 3.65 10.92
CA ALA A 167 -19.94 4.55 10.20
C ALA A 167 -21.28 3.87 9.87
N GLY A 168 -21.26 2.61 9.43
CA GLY A 168 -22.46 1.81 9.19
C GLY A 168 -23.27 1.51 10.46
N TYR A 169 -22.61 1.33 11.60
CA TYR A 169 -23.27 1.12 12.89
C TYR A 169 -23.92 2.40 13.44
N GLN A 170 -23.28 3.56 13.21
CA GLN A 170 -23.80 4.87 13.60
C GLN A 170 -24.88 5.39 12.65
N ALA A 171 -24.89 4.92 11.40
CA ALA A 171 -25.89 5.30 10.43
C ALA A 171 -27.25 4.65 10.77
N VAL A 172 -28.28 5.48 10.86
CA VAL A 172 -29.64 5.10 11.23
C VAL A 172 -30.58 5.42 10.07
N ASN A 173 -31.48 4.48 9.77
CA ASN A 173 -32.51 4.66 8.75
C ASN A 173 -33.61 5.62 9.24
N ALA A 174 -34.48 6.08 8.34
CA ALA A 174 -35.62 6.93 8.69
C ALA A 174 -36.58 6.31 9.73
N ALA A 175 -36.55 4.99 9.90
CA ALA A 175 -37.32 4.23 10.89
C ALA A 175 -36.67 4.16 12.29
N GLY A 176 -35.44 4.66 12.46
CA GLY A 176 -34.71 4.56 13.74
C GLY A 176 -33.84 3.30 13.89
N ASP A 177 -33.87 2.39 12.91
CA ASP A 177 -33.05 1.17 12.91
C ASP A 177 -31.64 1.43 12.38
N ARG A 178 -30.63 0.84 13.03
CA ARG A 178 -29.22 0.91 12.59
C ARG A 178 -28.99 0.08 11.33
N LEU A 179 -28.19 0.57 10.40
CA LEU A 179 -27.85 -0.18 9.18
C LEU A 179 -27.00 -1.42 9.48
N VAL A 180 -26.06 -1.30 10.42
CA VAL A 180 -25.22 -2.40 10.88
C VAL A 180 -25.56 -2.68 12.34
N SER A 181 -25.92 -3.92 12.64
CA SER A 181 -26.18 -4.34 14.02
C SER A 181 -24.88 -4.54 14.80
N GLU A 182 -24.96 -4.51 16.12
CA GLU A 182 -23.83 -4.76 17.01
C GLU A 182 -23.19 -6.13 16.76
N THR A 183 -24.04 -7.14 16.47
CA THR A 183 -23.64 -8.49 16.05
C THR A 183 -22.72 -8.47 14.83
N VAL A 184 -23.06 -7.69 13.81
CA VAL A 184 -22.25 -7.60 12.58
C VAL A 184 -20.98 -6.80 12.83
N LEU A 185 -21.04 -5.71 13.60
CA LEU A 185 -19.86 -4.93 13.99
C LEU A 185 -18.84 -5.81 14.72
N ASN A 186 -19.27 -6.56 15.73
CA ASN A 186 -18.39 -7.47 16.47
C ASN A 186 -17.82 -8.56 15.57
N THR A 187 -18.61 -9.06 14.60
CA THR A 187 -18.13 -10.03 13.60
C THR A 187 -17.07 -9.43 12.69
N ILE A 188 -17.21 -8.16 12.27
CA ILE A 188 -16.21 -7.45 11.47
C ILE A 188 -14.91 -7.26 12.27
N ILE A 189 -15.00 -6.97 13.56
CA ILE A 189 -13.83 -6.89 14.45
C ILE A 189 -13.09 -8.24 14.48
N VAL A 190 -13.81 -9.35 14.62
CA VAL A 190 -13.21 -10.70 14.59
C VAL A 190 -12.54 -10.99 13.23
N LEU A 191 -13.22 -10.64 12.14
CA LEU A 191 -12.70 -10.77 10.77
C LEU A 191 -11.38 -10.00 10.60
N MET A 192 -11.32 -8.75 11.06
CA MET A 192 -10.12 -7.93 10.95
C MET A 192 -8.94 -8.56 11.66
N LEU A 193 -9.14 -9.06 12.89
CA LEU A 193 -8.10 -9.73 13.66
C LEU A 193 -7.59 -11.02 12.98
N ILE A 194 -8.51 -11.87 12.52
CA ILE A 194 -8.14 -13.11 11.83
C ILE A 194 -7.36 -12.79 10.55
N THR A 195 -7.86 -11.86 9.74
CA THR A 195 -7.22 -11.50 8.45
C THR A 195 -5.89 -10.79 8.64
N SER A 196 -5.73 -9.95 9.67
CA SER A 196 -4.47 -9.27 9.98
C SER A 196 -3.38 -10.22 10.49
N ILE A 197 -3.75 -11.38 11.04
CA ILE A 197 -2.81 -12.44 11.44
C ILE A 197 -2.50 -13.34 10.24
N VAL A 198 -3.54 -13.83 9.55
CA VAL A 198 -3.39 -14.79 8.44
C VAL A 198 -2.62 -14.19 7.26
N GLY A 199 -2.90 -12.94 6.89
CA GLY A 199 -2.30 -12.31 5.70
C GLY A 199 -0.77 -12.21 5.75
N PRO A 200 -0.16 -11.63 6.80
CA PRO A 200 1.30 -11.58 6.93
C PRO A 200 1.94 -12.97 7.00
N LEU A 201 1.31 -13.94 7.68
CA LEU A 201 1.81 -15.32 7.76
C LEU A 201 1.81 -16.01 6.38
N MET A 202 0.75 -15.82 5.60
CA MET A 202 0.70 -16.33 4.22
C MET A 202 1.72 -15.61 3.32
N THR A 203 1.84 -14.29 3.47
CA THR A 203 2.80 -13.48 2.70
C THR A 203 4.23 -13.94 2.97
N ALA A 204 4.60 -14.15 4.23
CA ALA A 204 5.93 -14.66 4.62
C ALA A 204 6.24 -16.05 4.03
N LYS A 205 5.21 -16.86 3.75
CA LYS A 205 5.36 -18.19 3.14
C LYS A 205 5.50 -18.15 1.61
N PHE A 206 4.83 -17.21 0.94
CA PHE A 206 4.77 -17.15 -0.52
C PHE A 206 5.74 -16.15 -1.14
N ALA A 207 5.96 -14.99 -0.51
CA ALA A 207 6.83 -13.94 -1.05
C ALA A 207 8.27 -14.40 -1.34
N PRO A 208 8.93 -15.22 -0.49
CA PRO A 208 10.30 -15.69 -0.77
C PRO A 208 10.42 -16.64 -1.96
N LYS A 209 9.30 -17.14 -2.50
CA LYS A 209 9.27 -18.10 -3.60
C LYS A 209 9.11 -17.43 -4.96
N ILE A 210 8.97 -16.12 -5.01
CA ILE A 210 8.88 -15.37 -6.27
C ILE A 210 10.25 -15.46 -6.98
N PRO A 211 10.31 -15.96 -8.22
CA PRO A 211 11.54 -15.97 -8.99
C PRO A 211 12.06 -14.54 -9.21
N ILE A 212 13.32 -14.28 -8.88
CA ILE A 212 13.97 -13.00 -9.19
C ILE A 212 14.32 -13.02 -10.69
N PRO A 213 13.91 -12.02 -11.49
CA PRO A 213 14.30 -11.95 -12.90
C PRO A 213 15.82 -11.92 -13.05
N ASN A 214 16.38 -12.74 -13.95
CA ASN A 214 17.83 -12.86 -14.21
C ASN A 214 18.52 -11.53 -14.57
N THR A 215 17.78 -10.50 -14.97
CA THR A 215 18.32 -9.15 -15.22
C THR A 215 18.80 -8.46 -13.94
N LEU A 216 18.19 -8.76 -12.80
CA LEU A 216 18.66 -8.26 -11.50
C LEU A 216 19.86 -9.05 -10.98
N SER A 217 19.95 -10.36 -11.29
CA SER A 217 21.11 -11.17 -10.89
C SER A 217 22.37 -10.76 -11.66
N SER A 218 22.26 -10.45 -12.95
CA SER A 218 23.40 -9.91 -13.72
C SER A 218 23.81 -8.53 -13.23
N LEU A 219 22.86 -7.65 -12.89
CA LEU A 219 23.17 -6.33 -12.31
C LEU A 219 23.79 -6.41 -10.92
N THR A 220 23.49 -7.46 -10.13
CA THR A 220 24.18 -7.70 -8.85
C THR A 220 25.56 -8.33 -9.03
N GLU A 221 25.74 -9.21 -10.02
CA GLU A 221 27.07 -9.75 -10.38
C GLU A 221 28.00 -8.64 -10.92
N ASP A 222 27.49 -7.73 -11.75
CA ASP A 222 28.25 -6.60 -12.30
C ASP A 222 28.60 -5.51 -11.26
N LEU A 223 27.93 -5.48 -10.09
CA LEU A 223 28.26 -4.58 -8.99
C LEU A 223 29.29 -5.15 -8.00
N ASP A 224 29.48 -6.48 -8.02
CA ASP A 224 30.46 -7.19 -7.18
C ASP A 224 31.82 -7.37 -7.88
N ASP A 225 31.95 -7.00 -9.16
CA ASP A 225 33.21 -7.08 -9.93
C ASP A 225 33.83 -5.67 -10.13
N PRO A 226 34.95 -5.34 -9.45
CA PRO A 226 35.52 -3.99 -9.49
C PRO A 226 36.35 -3.67 -10.76
N GLU A 227 36.30 -4.48 -11.81
CA GLU A 227 37.12 -4.28 -13.02
C GLU A 227 36.33 -4.42 -14.34
N GLU A 228 35.58 -3.38 -14.76
CA GLU A 228 35.64 -2.93 -16.17
C GLU A 228 35.00 -1.53 -16.37
N ASN A 229 35.84 -0.51 -16.43
CA ASN A 229 35.48 0.79 -17.01
C ASN A 229 35.42 0.66 -18.54
N GLY A 230 34.21 0.56 -19.10
CA GLY A 230 34.05 0.50 -20.56
C GLY A 230 32.62 0.65 -21.07
N ALA A 231 32.12 1.89 -21.14
CA ALA A 231 31.00 2.35 -21.98
C ALA A 231 29.78 1.41 -22.13
N VAL A 232 28.89 1.40 -21.13
CA VAL A 232 27.57 0.76 -21.24
C VAL A 232 26.69 1.58 -22.21
N THR A 233 26.59 1.11 -23.46
CA THR A 233 25.64 1.65 -24.43
C THR A 233 24.29 0.98 -24.22
N LEU A 234 23.31 1.72 -23.68
CA LEU A 234 21.95 1.24 -23.48
C LEU A 234 21.26 1.01 -24.83
N ILE A 235 21.17 -0.24 -25.29
CA ILE A 235 20.36 -0.61 -26.46
C ILE A 235 18.95 -0.99 -25.97
N PRO A 236 17.88 -0.32 -26.44
CA PRO A 236 16.52 -0.63 -26.00
C PRO A 236 16.04 -2.01 -26.48
N PRO A 237 15.05 -2.65 -25.81
CA PRO A 237 14.71 -4.08 -25.95
C PRO A 237 14.15 -4.52 -27.30
N ARG A 238 14.02 -3.63 -28.28
CA ARG A 238 13.36 -3.89 -29.56
C ARG A 238 14.31 -4.29 -30.70
N LEU A 239 15.62 -4.33 -30.45
CA LEU A 239 16.66 -4.53 -31.47
C LEU A 239 17.54 -5.78 -31.25
N LEU A 240 17.17 -6.69 -30.34
CA LEU A 240 17.92 -7.94 -30.18
C LEU A 240 17.59 -8.90 -31.33
N PRO A 241 18.59 -9.35 -32.13
CA PRO A 241 18.35 -10.29 -33.21
C PRO A 241 17.95 -11.67 -32.65
N SER A 242 17.03 -12.32 -33.36
CA SER A 242 16.50 -13.66 -33.06
C SER A 242 17.63 -14.67 -32.76
N PRO A 243 17.44 -15.60 -31.80
CA PRO A 243 18.47 -16.52 -31.29
C PRO A 243 19.04 -17.52 -32.31
N TYR A 244 18.68 -17.44 -33.59
CA TYR A 244 19.13 -18.33 -34.66
C TYR A 244 20.15 -17.72 -35.63
N TRP A 245 20.61 -16.47 -35.39
CA TRP A 245 21.55 -15.79 -36.29
C TRP A 245 22.95 -15.69 -35.67
N CYS A 246 23.89 -16.52 -36.15
CA CYS A 246 25.31 -16.44 -35.81
C CYS A 246 26.06 -15.79 -36.99
N PRO A 247 26.62 -14.58 -36.87
CA PRO A 247 27.38 -13.96 -37.94
C PRO A 247 28.74 -14.65 -38.14
N PRO A 248 29.22 -14.80 -39.38
CA PRO A 248 30.48 -15.48 -39.65
C PRO A 248 31.68 -14.72 -39.09
N LYS A 249 32.59 -15.45 -38.43
CA LYS A 249 33.83 -14.91 -37.86
C LYS A 249 34.75 -14.42 -38.98
N ILE A 250 34.98 -13.11 -39.02
CA ILE A 250 36.00 -12.49 -39.88
C ILE A 250 37.38 -12.76 -39.24
N PRO A 251 38.34 -13.39 -39.94
CA PRO A 251 39.68 -13.56 -39.42
C PRO A 251 40.39 -12.21 -39.33
N LYS A 252 41.00 -11.92 -38.18
CA LYS A 252 41.80 -10.72 -37.96
C LYS A 252 43.16 -10.86 -38.70
N PRO A 253 43.67 -9.78 -39.33
CA PRO A 253 45.03 -9.73 -39.86
C PRO A 253 46.09 -9.72 -38.77
#